data_AF-A0A953GGR6-F1
#
_entry.id   AF-A0A953GGR6-F1
#
_cell.length_a   1.000
_cell.length_b   1.000
_cell.length_c   1.000
_cell.angle_alpha   90.00
_cell.angle_beta   90.00
_cell.angle_gamma   90.00
#
_symmetry.space_group_name_H-M   'P 1'
#
loop_
_entity.id
_entity.type
_entity.pdbx_description
1 polymer ?
#
loop_
_entity_poly.entity_id
_entity_poly.type
_entity_poly.pdbx_seq_one_letter_code
_entity_poly.pdbx_strand_id
1 'polypeptide(L)'
;MQPTVFASAQYNPGAKIEDTLRTLSAIRGDFFILDKATDSIRIKGLHDPRVQMMYFLFAAEEDPVGLDPGLSTDGRWRAIHLADILKEQNIAAFFSTPFRRNILTLQPVCDKKQIQPLYYDQADLKSLFDQVNKLGSGDVVIMIHKESFGKMLELFSGQKHTINVDNQPANRIFVLERSLVGSSRLSVYTYDIR
;
A
#
# COMPACT_ATOMS: atom_id res chain seq x y z
N MET A 1 -17.99 -21.30 -15.00
CA MET A 1 -18.29 -19.87 -15.23
C MET A 1 -16.98 -19.17 -15.53
N GLN A 2 -16.83 -18.55 -16.69
CA GLN A 2 -15.65 -17.75 -16.99
C GLN A 2 -15.77 -16.40 -16.26
N PRO A 3 -14.73 -15.92 -15.55
CA PRO A 3 -14.79 -14.62 -14.91
C PRO A 3 -14.81 -13.53 -15.98
N THR A 4 -15.82 -12.66 -15.91
CA THR A 4 -15.95 -11.47 -16.76
C THR A 4 -14.77 -10.55 -16.49
N VAL A 5 -13.90 -10.39 -17.49
CA VAL A 5 -12.75 -9.49 -17.40
C VAL A 5 -13.25 -8.06 -17.55
N PHE A 6 -13.44 -7.34 -16.44
CA PHE A 6 -13.65 -5.90 -16.50
C PHE A 6 -12.34 -5.21 -16.86
N ALA A 7 -12.40 -4.35 -17.88
CA ALA A 7 -11.28 -3.57 -18.36
C ALA A 7 -10.65 -2.79 -17.20
N SER A 8 -9.33 -2.93 -17.05
CA SER A 8 -8.55 -2.21 -16.05
C SER A 8 -8.81 -0.70 -16.20
N ALA A 9 -9.41 -0.08 -15.18
CA ALA A 9 -9.64 1.36 -15.15
C ALA A 9 -8.34 2.08 -15.54
N GLN A 10 -8.35 2.79 -16.67
CA GLN A 10 -7.26 3.67 -17.06
C GLN A 10 -7.37 4.94 -16.23
N TYR A 11 -6.23 5.36 -15.67
CA TYR A 11 -6.09 6.57 -14.88
C TYR A 11 -6.46 7.80 -15.71
N ASN A 12 -7.44 8.57 -15.24
CA ASN A 12 -7.84 9.86 -15.81
C ASN A 12 -7.35 10.98 -14.85
N PRO A 13 -6.35 11.78 -15.24
CA PRO A 13 -5.70 12.77 -14.36
C PRO A 13 -6.60 13.90 -13.86
N GLY A 14 -7.86 13.98 -14.33
CA GLY A 14 -8.88 14.92 -13.87
C GLY A 14 -10.05 14.32 -13.08
N ALA A 15 -10.09 12.99 -12.88
CA ALA A 15 -11.16 12.36 -12.11
C ALA A 15 -10.88 12.51 -10.61
N LYS A 16 -11.80 13.13 -9.86
CA LYS A 16 -11.82 13.00 -8.41
C LYS A 16 -11.87 11.50 -8.08
N ILE A 17 -10.92 10.99 -7.29
CA ILE A 17 -10.78 9.57 -6.92
C ILE A 17 -11.94 9.06 -6.02
N GLU A 18 -13.11 9.70 -6.04
CA GLU A 18 -14.21 9.42 -5.09
C GLU A 18 -15.30 8.48 -5.63
N ASP A 19 -15.37 8.15 -6.92
CA ASP A 19 -16.59 7.52 -7.44
C ASP A 19 -16.67 5.98 -7.38
N THR A 20 -15.64 5.22 -6.97
CA THR A 20 -15.80 3.78 -6.62
C THR A 20 -14.51 3.18 -6.06
N LEU A 21 -14.17 3.47 -4.80
CA LEU A 21 -13.13 2.67 -4.13
C LEU A 21 -13.67 1.25 -3.95
N ARG A 22 -13.02 0.28 -4.59
CA ARG A 22 -13.31 -1.15 -4.44
C ARG A 22 -12.59 -1.70 -3.21
N THR A 23 -13.15 -2.71 -2.55
CA THR A 23 -12.53 -3.32 -1.36
C THR A 23 -11.59 -4.45 -1.78
N LEU A 24 -10.28 -4.28 -1.60
CA LEU A 24 -9.28 -5.33 -1.77
C LEU A 24 -9.43 -6.37 -0.65
N SER A 25 -9.88 -7.56 -1.01
CA SER A 25 -10.10 -8.67 -0.08
C SER A 25 -8.90 -9.60 0.02
N ALA A 26 -8.13 -9.73 -1.06
CA ALA A 26 -6.95 -10.59 -1.15
C ALA A 26 -6.13 -10.31 -2.41
N ILE A 27 -4.86 -10.71 -2.40
CA ILE A 27 -4.06 -10.84 -3.62
C ILE A 27 -3.73 -12.34 -3.83
N ARG A 28 -4.00 -12.87 -5.02
CA ARG A 28 -3.85 -14.29 -5.39
C ARG A 28 -3.23 -14.40 -6.78
N GLY A 29 -1.99 -14.87 -6.86
CA GLY A 29 -1.19 -14.80 -8.10
C GLY A 29 -1.22 -13.38 -8.68
N ASP A 30 -1.51 -13.25 -9.97
CA ASP A 30 -1.61 -11.96 -10.69
C ASP A 30 -2.93 -11.19 -10.44
N PHE A 31 -3.76 -11.62 -9.48
CA PHE A 31 -5.11 -11.06 -9.30
C PHE A 31 -5.28 -10.35 -7.97
N PHE A 32 -5.89 -9.17 -8.05
CA PHE A 32 -6.51 -8.52 -6.91
C PHE A 32 -7.95 -9.02 -6.82
N ILE A 33 -8.29 -9.64 -5.70
CA ILE A 33 -9.63 -10.14 -5.39
C ILE A 33 -10.39 -9.02 -4.69
N LEU A 34 -11.52 -8.62 -5.26
CA LEU A 34 -12.27 -7.44 -4.87
C LEU A 34 -13.64 -7.82 -4.28
N ASP A 35 -14.17 -6.93 -3.45
CA ASP A 35 -15.55 -6.92 -2.95
C ASP A 35 -16.02 -8.28 -2.43
N LYS A 36 -15.35 -8.79 -1.39
CA LYS A 36 -15.66 -10.09 -0.77
C LYS A 36 -15.62 -11.24 -1.78
N ALA A 37 -14.66 -11.18 -2.71
CA ALA A 37 -14.42 -12.15 -3.78
C ALA A 37 -15.55 -12.27 -4.82
N THR A 38 -16.36 -11.23 -4.98
CA THR A 38 -17.38 -11.16 -6.04
C THR A 38 -16.80 -10.67 -7.37
N ASP A 39 -15.60 -10.09 -7.35
CA ASP A 39 -14.91 -9.63 -8.55
C ASP A 39 -13.39 -9.84 -8.41
N SER A 40 -12.69 -9.76 -9.53
CA SER A 40 -11.23 -9.78 -9.55
C SER A 40 -10.69 -8.97 -10.72
N ILE A 41 -9.57 -8.30 -10.51
CA ILE A 41 -8.83 -7.61 -11.56
C ILE A 41 -7.44 -8.21 -11.69
N ARG A 42 -7.03 -8.51 -12.92
CA ARG A 42 -5.66 -8.93 -13.19
C ARG A 42 -4.74 -7.70 -13.18
N ILE A 43 -3.71 -7.75 -12.36
CA ILE A 43 -2.66 -6.74 -12.29
C ILE A 43 -1.44 -7.27 -13.04
N LYS A 44 -1.22 -6.75 -14.25
CA LYS A 44 -0.15 -7.25 -15.14
C LYS A 44 1.25 -7.03 -14.56
N GLY A 45 1.42 -6.02 -13.71
CA GLY A 45 2.69 -5.72 -13.07
C GLY A 45 3.09 -6.72 -11.98
N LEU A 46 2.15 -7.52 -11.44
CA LEU A 46 2.49 -8.53 -10.45
C LEU A 46 3.45 -9.55 -11.06
N HIS A 47 4.60 -9.73 -10.41
CA HIS A 47 5.67 -10.64 -10.82
C HIS A 47 6.38 -10.29 -12.16
N ASP A 48 6.10 -9.14 -12.78
CA ASP A 48 6.89 -8.66 -13.92
C ASP A 48 8.24 -8.10 -13.41
N PRO A 49 9.40 -8.63 -13.85
CA PRO A 49 10.70 -8.17 -13.37
C PRO A 49 11.03 -6.71 -13.75
N ARG A 50 10.21 -6.06 -14.57
CA ARG A 50 10.35 -4.65 -14.97
C ARG A 50 9.41 -3.73 -14.18
N VAL A 51 8.62 -4.29 -13.27
CA VAL A 51 7.70 -3.55 -12.41
C VAL A 51 8.07 -3.82 -10.95
N GLN A 52 8.00 -2.78 -10.13
CA GLN A 52 8.06 -2.91 -8.69
C GLN A 52 6.73 -2.51 -8.10
N MET A 53 6.11 -3.38 -7.29
CA MET A 53 4.89 -3.02 -6.58
C MET A 53 5.24 -2.28 -5.29
N MET A 54 4.58 -1.16 -5.07
CA MET A 54 4.69 -0.41 -3.82
C MET A 54 3.32 -0.28 -3.18
N TYR A 55 3.21 -0.71 -1.94
CA TYR A 55 2.00 -0.61 -1.13
C TYR A 55 2.20 0.47 -0.06
N PHE A 56 1.44 1.57 -0.16
CA PHE A 56 1.49 2.65 0.83
C PHE A 56 0.29 2.59 1.76
N LEU A 57 0.54 2.77 3.06
CA LEU A 57 -0.45 2.58 4.12
C LEU A 57 -0.34 3.68 5.17
N PHE A 58 -1.47 4.25 5.59
CA PHE A 58 -1.53 4.99 6.85
C PHE A 58 -1.52 4.02 8.03
N ALA A 59 -1.19 4.53 9.22
CA ALA A 59 -1.36 3.79 10.46
C ALA A 59 -2.81 3.27 10.58
N ALA A 60 -2.97 2.07 11.13
CA ALA A 60 -4.28 1.56 11.52
C ALA A 60 -4.86 2.38 12.69
N GLU A 61 -6.14 2.17 13.00
CA GLU A 61 -6.86 2.92 14.03
C GLU A 61 -6.13 2.90 15.38
N GLU A 62 -5.91 4.09 15.95
CA GLU A 62 -5.14 4.25 17.18
C GLU A 62 -6.02 4.24 18.45
N ASP A 63 -5.42 3.81 19.56
CA ASP A 63 -5.95 4.04 20.90
C ASP A 63 -5.25 5.28 21.46
N PRO A 64 -5.94 6.43 21.67
CA PRO A 64 -5.32 7.74 21.91
C PRO A 64 -4.62 7.88 23.28
N VAL A 65 -4.39 6.77 23.98
CA VAL A 65 -3.74 6.74 25.28
C VAL A 65 -2.21 6.83 25.12
N GLY A 66 -1.62 7.87 25.72
CA GLY A 66 -0.18 8.07 25.80
C GLY A 66 0.38 9.01 24.72
N LEU A 67 1.68 9.29 24.80
CA LEU A 67 2.38 10.20 23.87
C LEU A 67 2.67 9.56 22.50
N ASP A 68 2.87 8.24 22.48
CA ASP A 68 3.04 7.45 21.26
C ASP A 68 2.01 6.32 21.28
N PRO A 69 0.77 6.62 20.86
CA PRO A 69 -0.37 5.72 21.02
C PRO A 69 -0.17 4.41 20.27
N GLY A 70 -0.73 3.34 20.84
CA GLY A 70 -0.81 2.04 20.20
C GLY A 70 -2.00 1.94 19.24
N LEU A 71 -2.28 0.71 18.79
CA LEU A 71 -3.48 0.43 18.00
C LEU A 71 -4.68 0.14 18.91
N SER A 72 -5.85 0.61 18.48
CA SER A 72 -7.13 0.21 19.05
C SER A 72 -7.43 -1.27 18.75
N THR A 73 -8.58 -1.76 19.22
CA THR A 73 -9.07 -3.10 18.83
C THR A 73 -9.26 -3.22 17.33
N ASP A 74 -9.87 -2.20 16.70
CA ASP A 74 -10.10 -2.18 15.26
C ASP A 74 -8.78 -2.09 14.49
N GLY A 75 -7.84 -1.27 14.97
CA GLY A 75 -6.52 -1.15 14.36
C GLY A 75 -5.74 -2.47 14.38
N ARG A 76 -5.85 -3.25 15.47
CA ARG A 76 -5.26 -4.59 15.56
C ARG A 76 -5.89 -5.56 14.56
N TRP A 77 -7.21 -5.56 14.40
CA TRP A 77 -7.88 -6.38 13.38
C TRP A 77 -7.47 -5.99 11.97
N ARG A 78 -7.28 -4.69 11.72
CA ARG A 78 -6.81 -4.17 10.43
C ARG A 78 -5.40 -4.64 10.11
N ALA A 79 -4.49 -4.56 11.08
CA ALA A 79 -3.12 -5.06 10.94
C ALA A 79 -3.08 -6.58 10.63
N ILE A 80 -3.95 -7.36 11.28
CA ILE A 80 -4.11 -8.79 10.99
C ILE A 80 -4.64 -9.01 9.56
N HIS A 81 -5.67 -8.25 9.16
CA HIS A 81 -6.27 -8.37 7.83
C HIS A 81 -5.27 -8.00 6.71
N LEU A 82 -4.45 -6.96 6.92
CA LEU A 82 -3.36 -6.59 6.02
C LEU A 82 -2.39 -7.77 5.79
N ALA A 83 -2.03 -8.47 6.86
CA ALA A 83 -1.16 -9.64 6.76
C ALA A 83 -1.78 -10.78 5.95
N ASP A 84 -3.10 -10.93 5.97
CA ASP A 84 -3.81 -11.92 5.17
C ASP A 84 -3.93 -11.52 3.69
N ILE A 85 -4.08 -10.22 3.39
CA ILE A 85 -4.06 -9.69 2.02
C ILE A 85 -2.70 -9.93 1.37
N LEU A 86 -1.61 -9.62 2.08
CA LEU A 86 -0.23 -9.68 1.59
C LEU A 86 0.43 -11.06 1.75
N LYS A 87 -0.29 -12.06 2.27
CA LYS A 87 0.31 -13.36 2.64
C LYS A 87 1.03 -14.06 1.48
N GLU A 88 0.53 -13.94 0.26
CA GLU A 88 1.11 -14.59 -0.95
C GLU A 88 2.09 -13.69 -1.71
N GLN A 89 2.23 -12.42 -1.31
CA GLN A 89 3.10 -11.47 -2.01
C GLN A 89 4.56 -11.65 -1.59
N ASN A 90 5.48 -11.54 -2.54
CA ASN A 90 6.91 -11.61 -2.26
C ASN A 90 7.45 -10.21 -1.90
N ILE A 91 7.21 -9.78 -0.67
CA ILE A 91 7.66 -8.48 -0.18
C ILE A 91 9.17 -8.54 0.13
N ALA A 92 9.95 -7.69 -0.53
CA ALA A 92 11.39 -7.57 -0.33
C ALA A 92 11.74 -6.75 0.91
N ALA A 93 10.96 -5.72 1.23
CA ALA A 93 11.19 -4.89 2.41
C ALA A 93 9.92 -4.19 2.93
N PHE A 94 9.92 -3.93 4.23
CA PHE A 94 8.93 -3.09 4.91
C PHE A 94 9.62 -1.81 5.37
N PHE A 95 9.02 -0.65 5.12
CA PHE A 95 9.53 0.65 5.55
C PHE A 95 8.55 1.33 6.49
N SER A 96 9.06 1.89 7.58
CA SER A 96 8.25 2.60 8.57
C SER A 96 9.00 3.78 9.16
N THR A 97 8.29 4.79 9.65
CA THR A 97 8.85 5.67 10.68
C THR A 97 8.69 5.01 12.06
N PRO A 98 9.47 5.40 13.10
CA PRO A 98 9.51 4.67 14.37
C PRO A 98 8.33 4.99 15.32
N PHE A 99 7.17 5.42 14.80
CA PHE A 99 5.96 5.59 15.63
C PHE A 99 5.37 4.23 15.98
N ARG A 100 4.94 4.06 17.23
CA ARG A 100 4.38 2.79 17.71
C ARG A 100 3.23 2.29 16.87
N ARG A 101 2.26 3.15 16.51
CA ARG A 101 1.13 2.78 15.64
C ARG A 101 1.58 2.26 14.26
N ASN A 102 2.64 2.82 13.69
CA ASN A 102 3.16 2.39 12.39
C ASN A 102 3.81 1.01 12.48
N ILE A 103 4.64 0.80 13.50
CA ILE A 103 5.28 -0.50 13.78
C ILE A 103 4.21 -1.57 14.02
N LEU A 104 3.24 -1.28 14.90
CA LEU A 104 2.17 -2.23 15.22
C LEU A 104 1.25 -2.54 14.03
N THR A 105 1.07 -1.61 13.08
CA THR A 105 0.28 -1.84 11.85
C THR A 105 0.96 -2.87 10.96
N LEU A 106 2.30 -2.83 10.85
CA LEU A 106 3.08 -3.77 10.05
C LEU A 106 3.46 -5.06 10.78
N GLN A 107 3.44 -5.07 12.12
CA GLN A 107 3.95 -6.19 12.91
C GLN A 107 3.40 -7.55 12.46
N PRO A 108 2.08 -7.75 12.25
CA PRO A 108 1.57 -9.06 11.90
C PRO A 108 2.08 -9.59 10.54
N VAL A 109 2.28 -8.70 9.56
CA VAL A 109 2.82 -9.10 8.25
C VAL A 109 4.34 -9.31 8.31
N CYS A 110 5.06 -8.48 9.07
CA CYS A 110 6.50 -8.63 9.30
C CYS A 110 6.81 -9.97 9.99
N ASP A 111 6.05 -10.33 11.03
CA ASP A 111 6.22 -11.59 11.77
C ASP A 111 5.97 -12.81 10.88
N LYS A 112 4.87 -12.80 10.10
CA LYS A 112 4.56 -13.89 9.16
C LYS A 112 5.63 -14.06 8.07
N LYS A 113 6.22 -12.94 7.61
CA LYS A 113 7.24 -12.94 6.55
C LYS A 113 8.66 -13.12 7.09
N GLN A 114 8.86 -12.98 8.40
CA GLN A 114 10.16 -12.96 9.07
C GLN A 114 11.10 -11.86 8.54
N ILE A 115 10.53 -10.69 8.19
CA ILE A 115 11.28 -9.52 7.69
C ILE A 115 11.12 -8.39 8.69
N GLN A 116 12.25 -7.86 9.19
CA GLN A 116 12.23 -6.70 10.08
C GLN A 116 12.01 -5.41 9.28
N PRO A 117 11.21 -4.46 9.80
CA PRO A 117 11.01 -3.18 9.13
C PRO A 117 12.29 -2.34 9.14
N LEU A 118 12.56 -1.66 8.04
CA LEU A 118 13.60 -0.64 7.91
C LEU A 118 13.00 0.71 8.27
N TYR A 119 13.73 1.48 9.08
CA TYR A 119 13.29 2.80 9.47
C TYR A 119 13.74 3.88 8.48
N TYR A 120 12.83 4.80 8.15
CA TYR A 120 13.13 5.96 7.32
C TYR A 120 12.72 7.26 8.01
N ASP A 121 13.35 8.37 7.61
CA ASP A 121 12.98 9.72 8.04
C ASP A 121 12.08 10.38 6.99
N GLN A 122 10.91 10.85 7.43
CA GLN A 122 9.97 11.58 6.56
C GLN A 122 10.52 12.92 6.04
N ALA A 123 11.56 13.47 6.68
CA ALA A 123 12.28 14.65 6.21
C ALA A 123 13.31 14.32 5.11
N ASP A 124 13.74 13.06 4.97
CA ASP A 124 14.72 12.60 3.98
C ASP A 124 14.15 11.49 3.08
N LEU A 125 13.18 11.89 2.25
CA LEU A 125 12.58 10.99 1.25
C LEU A 125 13.58 10.55 0.17
N LYS A 126 14.68 11.28 -0.03
CA LYS A 126 15.72 10.90 -0.99
C LYS A 126 16.44 9.64 -0.52
N SER A 127 16.81 9.56 0.75
CA SER A 127 17.40 8.35 1.32
C SER A 127 16.46 7.15 1.22
N LEU A 128 15.16 7.33 1.51
CA LEU A 128 14.16 6.28 1.31
C LEU A 128 14.10 5.82 -0.17
N PHE A 129 14.05 6.76 -1.12
CA PHE A 129 14.03 6.45 -2.55
C PHE A 129 15.26 5.66 -3.00
N ASP A 130 16.45 6.08 -2.56
CA ASP A 130 17.71 5.39 -2.88
C ASP A 130 17.74 3.97 -2.29
N GLN A 131 17.18 3.75 -1.09
CA GLN A 131 17.05 2.41 -0.49
C GLN A 131 16.08 1.53 -1.28
N VAL A 132 14.90 2.04 -1.62
CA VAL A 132 13.89 1.29 -2.38
C VAL A 132 14.39 0.95 -3.79
N ASN A 133 15.13 1.85 -4.44
CA ASN A 133 15.71 1.60 -5.78
C ASN A 133 16.74 0.47 -5.80
N LYS A 134 17.51 0.29 -4.72
CA LYS A 134 18.49 -0.80 -4.63
C LYS A 134 17.83 -2.18 -4.63
N LEU A 135 16.54 -2.28 -4.32
CA LEU A 135 15.77 -3.52 -4.35
C LEU A 135 15.34 -3.93 -5.77
N GLY A 136 15.54 -3.07 -6.78
CA GLY A 136 15.13 -3.36 -8.16
C GLY A 136 13.61 -3.54 -8.28
N SER A 137 13.18 -4.71 -8.73
CA SER A 137 11.76 -5.10 -8.84
C SER A 137 11.19 -5.73 -7.57
N GLY A 138 11.94 -5.78 -6.46
CA GLY A 138 11.45 -6.32 -5.19
C GLY A 138 10.34 -5.46 -4.59
N ASP A 139 9.17 -6.04 -4.35
CA ASP A 139 7.99 -5.33 -3.84
C ASP A 139 8.21 -4.78 -2.43
N VAL A 140 7.61 -3.63 -2.13
CA VAL A 140 7.79 -2.95 -0.84
C VAL A 140 6.47 -2.49 -0.23
N VAL A 141 6.42 -2.48 1.10
CA VAL A 141 5.33 -1.89 1.87
C VAL A 141 5.88 -0.71 2.65
N ILE A 142 5.22 0.45 2.58
CA ILE A 142 5.71 1.71 3.16
C ILE A 142 4.59 2.33 4.00
N MET A 143 4.84 2.52 5.30
CA MET A 143 3.98 3.37 6.13
C MET A 143 4.17 4.83 5.76
N ILE A 144 3.10 5.61 5.63
CA ILE A 144 3.13 6.99 5.13
C ILE A 144 2.51 7.99 6.11
N HIS A 145 2.84 9.27 5.89
CA HIS A 145 2.28 10.43 6.59
C HIS A 145 1.68 11.40 5.57
N LYS A 146 0.58 12.06 5.92
CA LYS A 146 -0.19 12.87 4.97
C LYS A 146 0.63 14.04 4.42
N GLU A 147 1.50 14.59 5.24
CA GLU A 147 2.35 15.75 4.96
C GLU A 147 3.41 15.43 3.89
N SER A 148 3.92 14.20 3.90
CA SER A 148 5.00 13.76 3.01
C SER A 148 4.50 12.93 1.83
N PHE A 149 3.28 12.38 1.87
CA PHE A 149 2.82 11.39 0.90
C PHE A 149 2.75 11.92 -0.54
N GLY A 150 2.29 13.16 -0.75
CA GLY A 150 2.26 13.77 -2.08
C GLY A 150 3.65 13.86 -2.72
N LYS A 151 4.65 14.36 -1.97
CA LYS A 151 6.05 14.42 -2.42
C LYS A 151 6.65 13.04 -2.64
N MET A 152 6.29 12.07 -1.79
CA MET A 152 6.71 10.68 -1.92
C MET A 152 6.20 10.07 -3.22
N LEU A 153 4.91 10.24 -3.55
CA LEU A 153 4.35 9.75 -4.81
C LEU A 153 5.00 10.41 -6.03
N GLU A 154 5.23 11.73 -5.99
CA GLU A 154 5.93 12.43 -7.07
C GLU A 154 7.33 11.87 -7.30
N LEU A 155 8.07 11.61 -6.21
CA LEU A 155 9.40 11.03 -6.27
C LEU A 155 9.40 9.59 -6.83
N PHE A 156 8.46 8.75 -6.39
CA PHE A 156 8.42 7.35 -6.81
C PHE A 156 7.82 7.12 -8.19
N SER A 157 6.84 7.91 -8.61
CA SER A 157 6.18 7.74 -9.91
C SER A 157 6.71 8.67 -11.00
N GLY A 158 7.48 9.70 -10.65
CA GLY A 158 7.91 10.75 -11.57
C GLY A 158 6.79 11.67 -12.06
N GLN A 159 5.64 11.68 -11.37
CA GLN A 159 4.43 12.40 -11.78
C GLN A 159 3.73 12.99 -10.57
N LYS A 160 3.14 14.18 -10.71
CA LYS A 160 2.32 14.76 -9.64
C LYS A 160 0.98 14.03 -9.55
N HIS A 161 0.60 13.68 -8.33
CA HIS A 161 -0.71 13.09 -8.02
C HIS A 161 -1.50 14.02 -7.11
N THR A 162 -2.78 14.23 -7.43
CA THR A 162 -3.72 14.92 -6.56
C THR A 162 -4.59 13.88 -5.86
N ILE A 163 -4.37 13.69 -4.56
CA ILE A 163 -5.08 12.69 -3.75
C ILE A 163 -5.48 13.33 -2.43
N ASN A 164 -6.76 13.22 -2.07
CA ASN A 164 -7.21 13.63 -0.75
C ASN A 164 -6.88 12.55 0.28
N VAL A 165 -6.03 12.90 1.24
CA VAL A 165 -5.63 12.08 2.39
C VAL A 165 -5.75 12.83 3.72
N ASP A 166 -6.57 13.88 3.78
CA ASP A 166 -6.63 14.81 4.91
C ASP A 166 -6.93 14.12 6.25
N ASN A 167 -7.75 13.07 6.20
CA ASN A 167 -8.16 12.26 7.35
C ASN A 167 -7.28 11.04 7.62
N GLN A 168 -6.16 10.86 6.93
CA GLN A 168 -5.27 9.69 7.06
C GLN A 168 -6.06 8.36 7.04
N PRO A 169 -6.78 8.09 5.94
CA PRO A 169 -7.76 7.01 5.91
C PRO A 169 -7.09 5.64 6.09
N ALA A 170 -7.14 5.11 7.32
CA ALA A 170 -6.52 3.85 7.73
C ALA A 170 -6.96 2.66 6.87
N ASN A 171 -8.20 2.70 6.37
CA ASN A 171 -8.75 1.65 5.53
C ASN A 171 -8.34 1.74 4.06
N ARG A 172 -7.46 2.66 3.64
CA ARG A 172 -6.97 2.73 2.26
C ARG A 172 -5.61 2.08 2.10
N ILE A 173 -5.45 1.38 0.99
CA ILE A 173 -4.17 0.92 0.46
C ILE A 173 -3.94 1.55 -0.90
N PHE A 174 -2.81 2.25 -1.03
CA PHE A 174 -2.40 2.84 -2.30
C PHE A 174 -1.38 1.90 -2.93
N VAL A 175 -1.60 1.53 -4.19
CA VAL A 175 -0.78 0.58 -4.91
C VAL A 175 -0.18 1.29 -6.13
N LEU A 176 1.14 1.46 -6.11
CA LEU A 176 1.88 1.96 -7.27
C LEU A 176 2.53 0.77 -7.99
N GLU A 177 2.08 0.54 -9.22
CA GLU A 177 2.79 -0.27 -10.20
C GLU A 177 3.89 0.61 -10.79
N ARG A 178 5.09 0.59 -10.19
CA ARG A 178 6.22 1.41 -10.66
C ARG A 178 6.93 0.71 -11.80
N SER A 179 6.79 1.23 -13.01
CA SER A 179 7.54 0.72 -14.17
C SER A 179 8.99 1.20 -14.12
N LEU A 180 9.94 0.28 -14.32
CA LEU A 180 11.36 0.60 -14.45
C LEU A 180 11.75 1.06 -15.87
N VAL A 181 10.83 0.95 -16.84
CA VAL A 181 11.09 1.19 -18.27
C VAL A 181 9.98 2.01 -18.96
N GLY A 182 9.01 2.53 -18.21
CA GLY A 182 7.83 3.19 -18.76
C GLY A 182 7.02 3.95 -17.72
N SER A 183 5.73 4.11 -17.97
CA SER A 183 4.84 4.86 -17.09
C SER A 183 4.44 4.06 -15.85
N SER A 184 4.42 4.73 -14.70
CA SER A 184 3.88 4.16 -13.46
C SER A 184 2.38 4.37 -13.36
N ARG A 185 1.68 3.48 -12.63
CA ARG A 185 0.23 3.54 -12.43
C ARG A 185 -0.10 3.47 -10.95
N LEU A 186 -0.85 4.44 -10.45
CA LEU A 186 -1.38 4.45 -9.08
C LEU A 186 -2.82 3.95 -9.08
N SER A 187 -3.13 3.01 -8.18
CA SER A 187 -4.48 2.53 -7.90
C SER A 187 -4.75 2.63 -6.39
N VAL A 188 -6.01 2.85 -6.00
CA VAL A 188 -6.41 3.01 -4.60
C VAL A 188 -7.55 2.04 -4.32
N TYR A 189 -7.43 1.30 -3.22
CA TYR A 189 -8.44 0.36 -2.75
C TYR A 189 -8.74 0.63 -1.27
N THR A 190 -9.92 0.22 -0.80
CA THR A 190 -10.11 0.02 0.63
C THR A 190 -9.72 -1.41 1.03
N TYR A 191 -9.51 -1.65 2.31
CA TYR A 191 -9.40 -2.99 2.87
C TYR A 191 -10.10 -3.00 4.22
N ASP A 192 -11.36 -3.41 4.24
CA ASP A 192 -12.23 -3.20 5.39
C ASP A 192 -12.13 -4.36 6.38
N ILE A 193 -12.29 -4.03 7.66
CA ILE A 193 -12.43 -5.03 8.73
C ILE A 193 -13.93 -5.33 8.88
N ARG A 194 -14.35 -6.53 8.47
CA ARG A 194 -15.75 -7.06 8.46
C ARG A 194 -16.61 -6.67 7.24
#